data_AF-A0A4Q9L7G6-F1
#
_entry.id   AF-A0A4Q9L7G6-F1
#
_cell.length_a   1.000
_cell.length_b   1.000
_cell.length_c   1.000
_cell.angle_alpha   90.00
_cell.angle_beta   90.00
_cell.angle_gamma   90.00
#
_symmetry.space_group_name_H-M   'P 1'
#
loop_
_entity.id
_entity.type
_entity.pdbx_description
1 polymer ?
#
loop_
_entity_poly.entity_id
_entity_poly.type
_entity_poly.pdbx_seq_one_letter_code
_entity_poly.pdbx_strand_id
1 'polypeptide(L)'
;MKLLNKTAVRISLTIFVAIATVFLIIAIIGNKKANSLIEEFPNEFKKDVKLYEFKELSSALRTSKVAAFIAIRNSNEGFFMFDFEYCPEVRDYLLKALDTKDKEFFLKGKRPNEIYKCESVDFEISSKAIANIGFVAKIGFLFKGNQAVKTINEISGFIHKRISKNIKCEFKLVILSIPDEENVKAYEVIFNQSEEFEFGSSKSFKFEPNKDINADSYEYVSSLIIKVTKGKFTNMKKYRIK
;
A
#
# COMPACT_ATOMS: atom_id res chain seq x y z
N MET A 1 40.26 10.37 -41.56
CA MET A 1 39.05 10.83 -40.81
C MET A 1 37.76 10.07 -41.16
N LYS A 2 37.39 9.88 -42.44
CA LYS A 2 36.14 9.15 -42.83
C LYS A 2 36.08 7.64 -42.47
N LEU A 3 37.21 6.93 -42.45
CA LEU A 3 37.29 5.49 -42.11
C LEU A 3 37.10 5.22 -40.60
N LEU A 4 37.73 6.02 -39.74
CA LEU A 4 37.54 5.97 -38.28
C LEU A 4 36.07 6.19 -37.89
N ASN A 5 35.39 7.07 -38.62
CA ASN A 5 33.97 7.36 -38.40
C ASN A 5 33.07 6.16 -38.74
N LYS A 6 33.37 5.41 -39.83
CA LYS A 6 32.61 4.21 -40.20
C LYS A 6 32.81 3.06 -39.21
N THR A 7 34.02 2.87 -38.68
CA THR A 7 34.31 1.84 -37.67
C THR A 7 33.65 2.17 -36.33
N ALA A 8 33.72 3.44 -35.89
CA ALA A 8 33.04 3.90 -34.67
C ALA A 8 31.51 3.74 -34.76
N VAL A 9 30.91 4.08 -35.90
CA VAL A 9 29.47 3.88 -36.14
C VAL A 9 29.08 2.41 -36.11
N ARG A 10 29.88 1.50 -36.70
CA ARG A 10 29.62 0.05 -36.63
C ARG A 10 29.70 -0.48 -35.20
N ILE A 11 30.72 -0.09 -34.44
CA ILE A 11 30.88 -0.50 -33.03
C ILE A 11 29.70 0.02 -32.20
N SER A 12 29.31 1.28 -32.39
CA SER A 12 28.16 1.88 -31.72
C SER A 12 26.85 1.15 -32.04
N LEU A 13 26.63 0.79 -33.31
CA LEU A 13 25.47 0.01 -33.73
C LEU A 13 25.45 -1.37 -33.08
N THR A 14 26.59 -2.08 -33.04
CA THR A 14 26.69 -3.39 -32.38
C THR A 14 26.38 -3.29 -30.89
N ILE A 15 26.91 -2.27 -30.20
CA ILE A 15 26.63 -2.03 -28.78
C ILE A 15 25.13 -1.73 -28.57
N PHE A 16 24.54 -0.89 -29.42
CA PHE A 16 23.11 -0.57 -29.35
C PHE A 16 22.23 -1.81 -29.52
N VAL A 17 22.52 -2.65 -30.51
CA VAL A 17 21.81 -3.92 -30.76
C VAL A 17 21.94 -4.86 -29.56
N ALA A 18 23.14 -4.96 -28.97
CA ALA A 18 23.36 -5.79 -27.78
C ALA A 18 22.53 -5.28 -26.58
N ILE A 19 22.55 -3.97 -26.32
CA ILE A 19 21.75 -3.36 -25.25
C ILE A 19 20.25 -3.57 -25.48
N ALA A 20 19.77 -3.33 -26.71
CA ALA A 20 18.38 -3.54 -27.08
C ALA A 20 17.94 -4.99 -26.88
N THR A 21 18.81 -5.95 -27.21
CA THR A 21 18.55 -7.39 -27.02
C THR A 21 18.42 -7.73 -25.52
N VAL A 22 19.29 -7.16 -24.67
CA VAL A 22 19.19 -7.34 -23.22
C VAL A 22 17.87 -6.79 -22.67
N PHE A 23 17.46 -5.59 -23.08
CA PHE A 23 16.17 -5.03 -22.68
C PHE A 23 14.99 -5.86 -23.17
N LEU A 24 15.04 -6.40 -24.38
CA LEU A 24 14.00 -7.28 -24.92
C LEU A 24 13.87 -8.56 -24.07
N ILE A 25 14.98 -9.20 -23.72
CA ILE A 25 14.98 -10.39 -22.85
C ILE A 25 14.37 -10.07 -21.48
N ILE A 26 14.77 -8.95 -20.87
CA ILE A 26 14.22 -8.51 -19.58
C ILE A 26 12.70 -8.27 -19.69
N ALA A 27 12.24 -7.64 -20.78
CA ALA A 27 10.82 -7.38 -21.01
C ALA A 27 10.03 -8.70 -21.17
N ILE A 28 10.55 -9.68 -21.92
CA ILE A 28 9.91 -10.99 -22.09
C ILE A 28 9.81 -11.74 -20.76
N ILE A 29 10.91 -11.83 -20.00
CA ILE A 29 10.93 -12.50 -18.69
C ILE A 29 10.00 -11.76 -17.72
N GLY A 30 10.03 -10.43 -17.74
CA GLY A 30 9.17 -9.58 -16.92
C GLY A 30 7.70 -9.83 -17.18
N ASN A 31 7.30 -9.85 -18.45
CA ASN A 31 5.94 -10.12 -18.88
C ASN A 31 5.46 -11.51 -18.42
N LYS A 32 6.30 -12.54 -18.56
CA LYS A 32 5.98 -13.89 -18.06
C LYS A 32 5.78 -13.91 -16.55
N LYS A 33 6.67 -13.27 -15.78
CA LYS A 33 6.53 -13.20 -14.31
C LYS A 33 5.29 -12.42 -13.89
N ALA A 34 4.99 -11.30 -14.55
CA ALA A 34 3.78 -10.53 -14.27
C ALA A 34 2.51 -11.35 -14.54
N ASN A 35 2.46 -12.10 -15.64
CA ASN A 35 1.34 -13.01 -15.94
C ASN A 35 1.14 -14.07 -14.85
N SER A 36 2.21 -14.75 -14.43
CA SER A 36 2.13 -15.75 -13.35
C SER A 36 1.47 -15.17 -12.10
N LEU A 37 1.88 -13.96 -11.70
CA LEU A 37 1.32 -13.29 -10.53
C LEU A 37 -0.14 -12.87 -10.71
N ILE A 38 -0.53 -12.46 -11.92
CA ILE A 38 -1.93 -12.14 -12.24
C ILE A 38 -2.79 -13.40 -12.17
N GLU A 39 -2.31 -14.53 -12.69
CA GLU A 39 -3.03 -15.80 -12.72
C GLU A 39 -3.12 -16.47 -11.33
N GLU A 40 -2.08 -16.33 -10.50
CA GLU A 40 -2.05 -16.89 -9.14
C GLU A 40 -2.89 -16.07 -8.14
N PHE A 41 -2.97 -14.75 -8.35
CA PHE A 41 -3.59 -13.83 -7.40
C PHE A 41 -5.05 -14.18 -7.03
N PRO A 42 -5.97 -14.53 -7.96
CA PRO A 42 -7.32 -14.95 -7.61
C PRO A 42 -7.39 -16.13 -6.64
N ASN A 43 -6.49 -17.09 -6.80
CA ASN A 43 -6.46 -18.28 -5.95
C ASN A 43 -5.92 -17.95 -4.55
N GLU A 44 -4.92 -17.09 -4.44
CA GLU A 44 -4.45 -16.59 -3.15
C GLU A 44 -5.50 -15.74 -2.45
N PHE A 45 -6.09 -14.80 -3.17
CA PHE A 45 -7.09 -13.89 -2.62
C PHE A 45 -8.31 -14.65 -2.08
N LYS A 46 -8.79 -15.68 -2.78
CA LYS A 46 -9.87 -16.57 -2.30
C LYS A 46 -9.54 -17.30 -0.99
N LYS A 47 -8.25 -17.49 -0.65
CA LYS A 47 -7.86 -18.02 0.66
C LYS A 47 -8.06 -16.98 1.76
N ASP A 48 -7.68 -15.73 1.49
CA ASP A 48 -7.86 -14.62 2.42
C ASP A 48 -9.36 -14.38 2.72
N VAL A 49 -10.22 -14.37 1.69
CA VAL A 49 -11.68 -14.15 1.84
C VAL A 49 -12.35 -15.18 2.76
N LYS A 50 -11.78 -16.38 2.88
CA LYS A 50 -12.31 -17.44 3.76
C LYS A 50 -11.99 -17.20 5.24
N LEU A 51 -11.03 -16.34 5.56
CA LEU A 51 -10.65 -16.04 6.93
C LEU A 51 -11.77 -15.24 7.63
N TYR A 52 -12.00 -15.54 8.90
CA TYR A 52 -13.00 -14.82 9.71
C TYR A 52 -12.58 -13.36 9.90
N GLU A 53 -11.29 -13.17 10.18
CA GLU A 53 -10.60 -11.89 10.35
C GLU A 53 -10.78 -10.99 9.12
N PHE A 54 -10.80 -11.57 7.91
CA PHE A 54 -10.99 -10.84 6.67
C PHE A 54 -12.38 -10.22 6.58
N LYS A 55 -13.40 -11.00 6.93
CA LYS A 55 -14.79 -10.54 6.87
C LYS A 55 -15.04 -9.43 7.88
N GLU A 56 -14.53 -9.59 9.10
CA GLU A 56 -14.64 -8.54 10.12
C GLU A 56 -13.91 -7.26 9.69
N LEU A 57 -12.67 -7.38 9.20
CA LEU A 57 -11.86 -6.23 8.80
C LEU A 57 -12.46 -5.49 7.59
N SER A 58 -12.88 -6.21 6.56
CA SER A 58 -13.47 -5.61 5.35
C SER A 58 -14.80 -4.90 5.65
N SER A 59 -15.63 -5.47 6.54
CA SER A 59 -16.84 -4.82 7.03
C SER A 59 -16.51 -3.52 7.79
N ALA A 60 -15.53 -3.59 8.70
CA ALA A 60 -15.15 -2.44 9.49
C ALA A 60 -14.47 -1.33 8.65
N LEU A 61 -13.73 -1.69 7.60
CA LEU A 61 -13.18 -0.73 6.64
C LEU A 61 -14.26 -0.02 5.83
N ARG A 62 -15.37 -0.68 5.47
CA ARG A 62 -16.51 -0.02 4.80
C ARG A 62 -17.13 1.07 5.67
N THR A 63 -17.21 0.84 6.99
CA THR A 63 -17.73 1.82 7.94
C THR A 63 -16.71 2.93 8.23
N SER A 64 -15.47 2.55 8.54
CA SER A 64 -14.42 3.46 8.98
C SER A 64 -13.82 4.28 7.83
N LYS A 65 -13.71 3.67 6.64
CA LYS A 65 -13.06 4.21 5.44
C LYS A 65 -11.60 4.61 5.61
N VAL A 66 -10.99 4.33 6.77
CA VAL A 66 -9.64 4.74 7.10
C VAL A 66 -8.90 3.60 7.79
N ALA A 67 -7.66 3.36 7.37
CA ALA A 67 -6.71 2.48 8.03
C ALA A 67 -5.38 3.23 8.22
N ALA A 68 -4.63 2.91 9.28
CA ALA A 68 -3.36 3.56 9.55
C ALA A 68 -2.26 2.57 9.91
N PHE A 69 -1.09 2.82 9.36
CA PHE A 69 0.16 2.17 9.73
C PHE A 69 1.03 3.18 10.46
N ILE A 70 1.75 2.73 11.49
CA ILE A 70 2.59 3.59 12.33
C ILE A 70 4.01 3.04 12.44
N ALA A 71 4.99 3.93 12.37
CA ALA A 71 6.33 3.70 12.88
C ALA A 71 6.62 4.71 13.99
N ILE A 72 7.12 4.23 15.11
CA ILE A 72 7.56 5.05 16.23
C ILE A 72 9.07 4.98 16.32
N ARG A 73 9.72 6.11 16.60
CA ARG A 73 11.17 6.20 16.71
C ARG A 73 11.69 5.21 17.74
N ASN A 74 12.69 4.42 17.34
CA ASN A 74 13.34 3.42 18.19
C ASN A 74 12.38 2.38 18.82
N SER A 75 11.18 2.22 18.26
CA SER A 75 10.16 1.33 18.80
C SER A 75 9.51 0.53 17.68
N ASN A 76 8.34 -0.03 17.96
CA ASN A 76 7.64 -0.94 17.10
C ASN A 76 6.89 -0.24 15.96
N GLU A 77 6.66 -1.06 14.97
CA GLU A 77 5.96 -0.83 13.72
C GLU A 77 4.57 -1.47 13.87
N GLY A 78 3.51 -0.70 13.64
CA GLY A 78 2.14 -1.10 14.00
C GLY A 78 1.11 -0.80 12.93
N PHE A 79 -0.09 -1.35 13.16
CA PHE A 79 -1.30 -1.07 12.40
C PHE A 79 -2.42 -0.76 13.39
N PHE A 80 -3.24 0.23 13.08
CA PHE A 80 -4.48 0.48 13.80
C PHE A 80 -5.57 1.00 12.87
N MET A 81 -6.80 0.87 13.33
CA MET A 81 -7.98 1.35 12.63
C MET A 81 -8.91 2.04 13.61
N PHE A 82 -9.39 3.22 13.24
CA PHE A 82 -10.28 4.00 14.10
C PHE A 82 -11.74 3.54 14.01
N ASP A 83 -12.44 3.73 15.13
CA ASP A 83 -13.87 3.51 15.27
C ASP A 83 -14.65 4.78 15.10
N PHE A 84 -15.44 4.81 14.03
CA PHE A 84 -16.32 5.93 13.71
C PHE A 84 -17.80 5.55 13.78
N GLU A 85 -18.15 4.37 14.30
CA GLU A 85 -19.54 3.90 14.37
C GLU A 85 -20.48 4.93 15.01
N TYR A 86 -20.00 5.62 16.06
CA TYR A 86 -20.77 6.60 16.83
C TYR A 86 -20.35 8.05 16.57
N CYS A 87 -19.47 8.30 15.60
CA CYS A 87 -18.99 9.65 15.25
C CYS A 87 -18.63 9.79 13.76
N PRO A 88 -19.58 9.52 12.83
CA PRO A 88 -19.34 9.61 11.39
C PRO A 88 -18.90 11.02 10.93
N GLU A 89 -19.29 12.08 11.64
CA GLU A 89 -18.85 13.45 11.38
C GLU A 89 -17.34 13.64 11.59
N VAL A 90 -16.75 12.93 12.56
CA VAL A 90 -15.31 12.96 12.81
C VAL A 90 -14.57 12.21 11.70
N ARG A 91 -15.14 11.11 11.19
CA ARG A 91 -14.61 10.42 10.00
C ARG A 91 -14.58 11.36 8.81
N ASP A 92 -15.69 12.00 8.52
CA ASP A 92 -15.82 12.87 7.35
C ASP A 92 -14.90 14.09 7.46
N TYR A 93 -14.73 14.63 8.68
CA TYR A 93 -13.74 15.67 8.94
C TYR A 93 -12.30 15.17 8.76
N LEU A 94 -11.95 13.97 9.23
CA LEU A 94 -10.64 13.37 8.99
C LEU A 94 -10.36 13.20 7.49
N LEU A 95 -11.30 12.63 6.74
CA LEU A 95 -11.16 12.42 5.30
C LEU A 95 -10.93 13.75 4.57
N LYS A 96 -11.71 14.78 4.93
CA LYS A 96 -11.54 16.14 4.40
C LYS A 96 -10.18 16.73 4.80
N ALA A 97 -9.77 16.60 6.06
CA ALA A 97 -8.51 17.10 6.57
C ALA A 97 -7.29 16.46 5.88
N LEU A 98 -7.37 15.18 5.53
CA LEU A 98 -6.35 14.50 4.72
C LEU A 98 -6.26 15.13 3.32
N ASP A 99 -7.40 15.36 2.66
CA ASP A 99 -7.44 15.96 1.33
C ASP A 99 -6.98 17.42 1.30
N THR A 100 -7.36 18.21 2.31
CA THR A 100 -6.98 19.63 2.42
C THR A 100 -5.66 19.85 3.14
N LYS A 101 -5.02 18.79 3.63
CA LYS A 101 -3.82 18.84 4.48
C LYS A 101 -4.01 19.74 5.70
N ASP A 102 -5.18 19.66 6.33
CA ASP A 102 -5.52 20.43 7.52
C ASP A 102 -4.82 19.86 8.76
N LYS A 103 -3.88 20.63 9.31
CA LYS A 103 -3.08 20.25 10.47
C LYS A 103 -3.87 20.31 11.77
N GLU A 104 -4.89 21.16 11.86
CA GLU A 104 -5.64 21.42 13.09
C GLU A 104 -6.40 20.17 13.55
N PHE A 105 -6.90 19.35 12.62
CA PHE A 105 -7.50 18.06 12.93
C PHE A 105 -6.55 17.17 13.75
N PHE A 106 -5.27 17.11 13.36
CA PHE A 106 -4.31 16.19 13.99
C PHE A 106 -3.77 16.71 15.32
N LEU A 107 -3.74 18.04 15.48
CA LEU A 107 -3.28 18.70 16.70
C LEU A 107 -4.37 18.79 17.78
N LYS A 108 -5.62 19.07 17.39
CA LYS A 108 -6.71 19.42 18.32
C LYS A 108 -7.96 18.54 18.17
N GLY A 109 -8.00 17.67 17.17
CA GLY A 109 -9.16 16.82 16.92
C GLY A 109 -9.40 15.79 18.02
N LYS A 110 -10.67 15.48 18.27
CA LYS A 110 -11.06 14.37 19.14
C LYS A 110 -10.54 13.08 18.53
N ARG A 111 -9.66 12.37 19.24
CA ARG A 111 -9.16 11.07 18.77
C ARG A 111 -10.26 10.03 18.93
N PRO A 112 -10.79 9.46 17.83
CA PRO A 112 -11.71 8.33 17.92
C PRO A 112 -11.02 7.13 18.58
N ASN A 113 -11.81 6.27 19.21
CA ASN A 113 -11.31 5.02 19.76
C ASN A 113 -10.77 4.12 18.64
N GLU A 114 -9.87 3.19 18.97
CA GLU A 114 -9.41 2.16 18.02
C GLU A 114 -10.44 1.00 17.95
N ILE A 115 -10.68 0.44 16.76
CA ILE A 115 -11.39 -0.85 16.57
C ILE A 115 -10.39 -1.99 16.50
N TYR A 116 -9.30 -1.80 15.76
CA TYR A 116 -8.27 -2.82 15.56
C TYR A 116 -6.91 -2.25 15.88
N LYS A 117 -6.08 -3.05 16.54
CA LYS A 117 -4.68 -2.74 16.81
C LYS A 117 -3.81 -3.97 16.59
N CYS A 118 -2.67 -3.76 15.97
CA CYS A 118 -1.59 -4.73 15.84
C CYS A 118 -0.27 -4.02 16.15
N GLU A 119 0.42 -4.47 17.19
CA GLU A 119 1.67 -3.85 17.66
C GLU A 119 2.92 -4.39 16.94
N SER A 120 2.75 -5.38 16.06
CA SER A 120 3.83 -5.97 15.29
C SER A 120 3.37 -6.26 13.87
N VAL A 121 3.70 -5.34 12.97
CA VAL A 121 3.48 -5.51 11.53
C VAL A 121 4.77 -5.96 10.88
N ASP A 122 4.68 -6.98 10.03
CA ASP A 122 5.81 -7.43 9.23
C ASP A 122 5.89 -6.56 7.96
N PHE A 123 6.58 -5.42 8.06
CA PHE A 123 6.74 -4.53 6.92
C PHE A 123 7.73 -5.05 5.87
N GLU A 124 8.52 -6.09 6.16
CA GLU A 124 9.23 -6.81 5.10
C GLU A 124 8.24 -7.59 4.22
N ILE A 125 7.22 -8.20 4.83
CA ILE A 125 6.08 -8.75 4.11
C ILE A 125 5.30 -7.64 3.40
N SER A 126 5.19 -6.41 3.93
CA SER A 126 4.57 -5.31 3.17
C SER A 126 5.27 -5.07 1.82
N SER A 127 6.60 -5.14 1.73
CA SER A 127 7.28 -5.01 0.42
C SER A 127 6.95 -6.15 -0.58
N LYS A 128 6.29 -7.23 -0.12
CA LYS A 128 6.01 -8.48 -0.83
C LYS A 128 4.56 -8.97 -0.65
N ALA A 129 3.65 -8.13 -0.16
CA ALA A 129 2.49 -8.58 0.61
C ALA A 129 1.62 -9.58 -0.15
N ILE A 130 1.43 -9.37 -1.45
CA ILE A 130 0.60 -10.26 -2.27
C ILE A 130 1.42 -11.10 -3.24
N ALA A 131 2.64 -10.67 -3.53
CA ALA A 131 3.60 -11.41 -4.33
C ALA A 131 4.97 -10.76 -4.16
N ASN A 132 6.05 -11.54 -4.17
CA ASN A 132 7.39 -10.97 -4.31
C ASN A 132 7.55 -10.42 -5.74
N ILE A 133 7.02 -9.21 -6.02
CA ILE A 133 7.19 -8.53 -7.30
C ILE A 133 8.64 -8.04 -7.39
N GLY A 134 9.52 -8.94 -7.81
CA GLY A 134 10.89 -8.59 -8.17
C GLY A 134 10.93 -7.54 -9.28
N PHE A 135 12.05 -6.83 -9.38
CA PHE A 135 12.28 -5.76 -10.37
C PHE A 135 11.83 -6.13 -11.79
N VAL A 136 12.12 -7.35 -12.22
CA VAL A 136 11.76 -7.88 -13.55
C VAL A 136 10.23 -7.98 -13.72
N ALA A 137 9.49 -8.41 -12.70
CA ALA A 137 8.03 -8.45 -12.75
C ALA A 137 7.43 -7.02 -12.80
N LYS A 138 8.04 -6.04 -12.11
CA LYS A 138 7.62 -4.62 -12.20
C LYS A 138 7.69 -4.10 -13.63
N ILE A 139 8.75 -4.46 -14.36
CA ILE A 139 8.88 -4.14 -15.80
C ILE A 139 7.76 -4.81 -16.59
N GLY A 140 7.45 -6.09 -16.31
CA GLY A 140 6.31 -6.78 -16.91
C GLY A 140 4.97 -6.07 -16.69
N PHE A 141 4.73 -5.57 -15.48
CA PHE A 141 3.52 -4.80 -15.13
C PHE A 141 3.41 -3.43 -15.82
N LEU A 142 4.49 -2.91 -16.45
CA LEU A 142 4.39 -1.72 -17.31
C LEU A 142 3.64 -2.02 -18.60
N PHE A 143 3.69 -3.27 -19.07
CA PHE A 143 3.02 -3.75 -20.28
C PHE A 143 1.66 -4.38 -19.98
N LYS A 144 1.21 -4.32 -18.72
CA LYS A 144 -0.11 -4.78 -18.27
C LYS A 144 -0.91 -3.56 -17.85
N GLY A 145 -2.21 -3.60 -18.12
CA GLY A 145 -3.17 -2.61 -17.59
C GLY A 145 -3.17 -2.57 -16.06
N ASN A 146 -4.09 -1.82 -15.48
CA ASN A 146 -4.12 -1.67 -14.04
C ASN A 146 -4.67 -2.96 -13.39
N GLN A 147 -3.79 -3.80 -12.86
CA GLN A 147 -4.16 -5.07 -12.23
C GLN A 147 -4.24 -4.89 -10.72
N ALA A 148 -5.23 -5.48 -10.05
CA ALA A 148 -5.38 -5.36 -8.60
C ALA A 148 -4.10 -5.75 -7.83
N VAL A 149 -3.42 -6.82 -8.23
CA VAL A 149 -2.13 -7.25 -7.66
C VAL A 149 -1.04 -6.18 -7.81
N LYS A 150 -1.03 -5.43 -8.92
CA LYS A 150 -0.11 -4.31 -9.14
C LYS A 150 -0.44 -3.18 -8.17
N THR A 151 -1.70 -2.76 -8.11
CA THR A 151 -2.17 -1.68 -7.23
C THR A 151 -1.86 -1.96 -5.76
N ILE A 152 -2.12 -3.18 -5.28
CA ILE A 152 -1.85 -3.53 -3.88
C ILE A 152 -0.34 -3.48 -3.59
N ASN A 153 0.49 -3.97 -4.51
CA ASN A 153 1.94 -3.88 -4.34
C ASN A 153 2.46 -2.44 -4.42
N GLU A 154 1.80 -1.55 -5.17
CA GLU A 154 2.14 -0.13 -5.16
C GLU A 154 1.76 0.56 -3.84
N ILE A 155 0.58 0.26 -3.27
CA ILE A 155 0.16 0.72 -1.94
C ILE A 155 1.17 0.22 -0.90
N SER A 156 1.49 -1.06 -0.96
CA SER A 156 2.38 -1.69 -0.01
C SER A 156 3.82 -1.17 -0.11
N GLY A 157 4.31 -0.92 -1.33
CA GLY A 157 5.58 -0.25 -1.57
C GLY A 157 5.59 1.20 -1.08
N PHE A 158 4.46 1.91 -1.16
CA PHE A 158 4.32 3.23 -0.56
C PHE A 158 4.47 3.14 0.97
N ILE A 159 3.68 2.28 1.63
CA ILE A 159 3.74 2.07 3.09
C ILE A 159 5.17 1.75 3.53
N HIS A 160 5.79 0.73 2.94
CA HIS A 160 7.14 0.28 3.27
C HIS A 160 8.17 1.41 3.19
N LYS A 161 8.15 2.21 2.11
CA LYS A 161 9.10 3.29 1.89
C LYS A 161 8.98 4.43 2.92
N ARG A 162 7.83 4.57 3.60
CA ARG A 162 7.59 5.68 4.55
C ARG A 162 7.71 5.25 6.00
N ILE A 163 7.44 3.97 6.30
CA ILE A 163 7.37 3.44 7.67
C ILE A 163 8.60 2.61 8.05
N SER A 164 9.53 2.34 7.11
CA SER A 164 10.74 1.56 7.40
C SER A 164 11.51 2.02 8.64
N LYS A 165 12.00 1.04 9.42
CA LYS A 165 12.97 1.17 10.52
C LYS A 165 13.96 2.34 10.34
N ASN A 166 14.20 3.07 11.44
CA ASN A 166 15.08 4.25 11.55
C ASN A 166 14.48 5.58 11.07
N ILE A 167 13.26 5.88 11.49
CA ILE A 167 12.70 7.24 11.33
C ILE A 167 13.44 8.24 12.23
N LYS A 168 13.66 9.46 11.70
CA LYS A 168 14.33 10.56 12.44
C LYS A 168 13.37 11.38 13.31
N CYS A 169 12.10 11.43 12.90
CA CYS A 169 11.00 12.09 13.61
C CYS A 169 10.49 11.21 14.76
N GLU A 170 9.55 11.70 15.58
CA GLU A 170 9.02 10.97 16.74
C GLU A 170 8.16 9.78 16.31
N PHE A 171 7.20 10.02 15.43
CA PHE A 171 6.47 8.95 14.75
C PHE A 171 6.00 9.38 13.35
N LYS A 172 5.74 8.38 12.50
CA LYS A 172 5.13 8.56 11.19
C LYS A 172 3.88 7.71 11.09
N LEU A 173 2.87 8.26 10.42
CA LEU A 173 1.70 7.53 9.99
C LEU A 173 1.66 7.45 8.46
N VAL A 174 1.27 6.29 7.95
CA VAL A 174 0.70 6.18 6.61
C VAL A 174 -0.77 5.88 6.78
N ILE A 175 -1.59 6.85 6.42
CA ILE A 175 -3.05 6.77 6.51
C ILE A 175 -3.59 6.41 5.13
N LEU A 176 -4.29 5.29 5.04
CA LEU A 176 -5.06 4.89 3.87
C LEU A 176 -6.49 5.40 4.04
N SER A 177 -6.91 6.28 3.14
CA SER A 177 -8.28 6.73 2.96
C SER A 177 -8.92 5.95 1.82
N ILE A 178 -10.09 5.37 2.06
CA ILE A 178 -10.84 4.51 1.12
C ILE A 178 -12.24 5.12 0.93
N PRO A 179 -12.35 6.22 0.14
CA PRO A 179 -13.60 6.97 0.01
C PRO A 179 -14.74 6.15 -0.59
N ASP A 180 -14.41 5.21 -1.48
CA ASP A 180 -15.34 4.40 -2.27
C ASP A 180 -14.73 3.02 -2.64
N GLU A 181 -15.51 2.22 -3.37
CA GLU A 181 -15.21 0.84 -3.77
C GLU A 181 -14.05 0.68 -4.77
N GLU A 182 -13.56 1.76 -5.39
CA GLU A 182 -12.50 1.70 -6.41
C GLU A 182 -11.22 2.43 -5.99
N ASN A 183 -11.32 3.46 -5.16
CA ASN A 183 -10.25 4.40 -4.91
C ASN A 183 -9.64 4.25 -3.52
N VAL A 184 -8.32 4.34 -3.46
CA VAL A 184 -7.55 4.42 -2.21
C VAL A 184 -6.57 5.57 -2.32
N LYS A 185 -6.48 6.41 -1.29
CA LYS A 185 -5.48 7.46 -1.18
C LYS A 185 -4.61 7.20 0.05
N ALA A 186 -3.29 7.18 -0.14
CA ALA A 186 -2.34 7.07 0.96
C ALA A 186 -1.72 8.43 1.27
N TYR A 187 -1.64 8.78 2.55
CA TYR A 187 -1.04 10.01 3.04
C TYR A 187 0.06 9.68 4.06
N GLU A 188 1.22 10.28 3.87
CA GLU A 188 2.27 10.31 4.89
C GLU A 188 2.03 11.49 5.82
N VAL A 189 2.03 11.20 7.12
CA VAL A 189 1.86 12.18 8.18
C VAL A 189 3.02 12.02 9.16
N ILE A 190 3.69 13.12 9.48
CA ILE A 190 4.95 13.14 10.21
C ILE A 190 4.78 13.99 11.48
N PHE A 191 5.15 13.42 12.62
CA PHE A 191 5.17 14.10 13.90
C PHE A 191 6.61 14.21 14.37
N ASN A 192 7.09 15.44 14.51
CA ASN A 192 8.43 15.75 14.97
C ASN A 192 8.45 15.99 16.48
N GLN A 193 9.63 15.90 17.09
CA GLN A 193 9.82 16.04 18.54
C GLN A 193 9.48 17.45 19.08
N SER A 194 9.31 18.44 18.19
CA SER A 194 9.02 19.85 18.48
C SER A 194 7.51 20.16 18.54
N GLU A 195 6.64 19.14 18.68
CA GLU A 195 5.18 19.25 18.44
C GLU A 195 4.82 19.69 17.01
N GLU A 196 5.81 19.78 16.12
CA GLU A 196 5.60 20.15 14.73
C GLU A 196 5.05 18.96 13.94
N PHE A 197 3.97 19.26 13.25
CA PHE A 197 3.23 18.33 12.42
C PHE A 197 3.38 18.69 10.94
N GLU A 198 3.63 17.69 10.10
CA GLU A 198 3.78 17.85 8.66
C GLU A 198 3.06 16.76 7.86
N PHE A 199 2.45 17.17 6.75
CA PHE A 199 2.01 16.26 5.70
C PHE A 199 3.15 16.01 4.74
N GLY A 200 3.59 14.75 4.66
CA GLY A 200 4.56 14.31 3.68
C GLY A 200 3.94 14.05 2.32
N SER A 201 4.43 12.99 1.67
CA SER A 201 3.93 12.57 0.35
C SER A 201 2.52 11.99 0.42
N SER A 202 1.74 12.16 -0.65
CA SER A 202 0.49 11.44 -0.85
C SER A 202 0.45 10.79 -2.24
N LYS A 203 -0.33 9.71 -2.38
CA LYS A 203 -0.54 9.03 -3.66
C LYS A 203 -1.95 8.46 -3.72
N SER A 204 -2.60 8.61 -4.87
CA SER A 204 -3.89 7.99 -5.17
C SER A 204 -3.68 6.69 -5.97
N PHE A 205 -4.52 5.72 -5.70
CA PHE A 205 -4.54 4.40 -6.30
C PHE A 205 -5.97 4.11 -6.73
N LYS A 206 -6.12 3.53 -7.93
CA LYS A 206 -7.40 3.09 -8.45
C LYS A 206 -7.34 1.59 -8.67
N PHE A 207 -8.36 0.88 -8.22
CA PHE A 207 -8.61 -0.51 -8.56
C PHE A 207 -9.49 -0.57 -9.80
N GLU A 208 -9.12 -1.43 -10.75
CA GLU A 208 -9.99 -1.77 -11.87
C GLU A 208 -10.75 -3.06 -11.56
N PRO A 209 -12.00 -3.20 -12.02
CA PRO A 209 -12.76 -4.44 -11.89
C PRO A 209 -11.97 -5.63 -12.44
N ASN A 210 -11.84 -6.67 -11.64
CA ASN A 210 -11.20 -7.91 -12.05
C ASN A 210 -12.28 -8.94 -12.44
N LYS A 211 -12.19 -9.49 -13.65
CA LYS A 211 -13.18 -10.47 -14.14
C LYS A 211 -13.20 -11.77 -13.33
N ASP A 212 -12.07 -12.14 -12.74
CA ASP A 212 -11.89 -13.40 -12.00
C ASP A 212 -12.15 -13.26 -10.50
N ILE A 213 -12.24 -12.02 -10.01
CA ILE A 213 -12.44 -11.67 -8.61
C ILE A 213 -13.40 -10.49 -8.53
N ASN A 214 -14.64 -10.74 -8.10
CA ASN A 214 -15.56 -9.67 -7.73
C ASN A 214 -15.19 -9.17 -6.32
N ALA A 215 -14.28 -8.21 -6.24
CA ALA A 215 -13.84 -7.60 -4.99
C ALA A 215 -13.63 -6.09 -5.15
N ASP A 216 -13.89 -5.35 -4.07
CA ASP A 216 -13.71 -3.90 -4.01
C ASP A 216 -12.40 -3.48 -3.32
N SER A 217 -12.14 -2.17 -3.29
CA SER A 217 -10.98 -1.56 -2.63
C SER A 217 -10.88 -1.93 -1.14
N TYR A 218 -12.00 -2.05 -0.43
CA TYR A 218 -12.04 -2.41 0.99
C TYR A 218 -11.54 -3.83 1.20
N GLU A 219 -11.96 -4.77 0.35
CA GLU A 219 -11.51 -6.15 0.37
C GLU A 219 -10.04 -6.29 -0.02
N TYR A 220 -9.57 -5.57 -1.04
CA TYR A 220 -8.15 -5.57 -1.42
C TYR A 220 -7.25 -5.01 -0.32
N VAL A 221 -7.65 -3.92 0.33
CA VAL A 221 -6.90 -3.35 1.47
C VAL A 221 -6.96 -4.29 2.69
N SER A 222 -8.07 -5.01 2.89
CA SER A 222 -8.18 -6.01 3.95
C SER A 222 -7.20 -7.17 3.75
N SER A 223 -7.08 -7.69 2.53
CA SER A 223 -6.09 -8.73 2.19
C SER A 223 -4.67 -8.24 2.49
N LEU A 224 -4.33 -7.02 2.07
CA LEU A 224 -3.04 -6.40 2.41
C LEU A 224 -2.79 -6.37 3.92
N ILE A 225 -3.73 -5.83 4.70
CA ILE A 225 -3.61 -5.71 6.16
C ILE A 225 -3.47 -7.09 6.82
N ILE A 226 -4.26 -8.08 6.41
CA ILE A 226 -4.15 -9.45 6.96
C ILE A 226 -2.76 -10.01 6.70
N LYS A 227 -2.22 -9.86 5.49
CA LYS A 227 -0.92 -10.42 5.16
C LYS A 227 0.20 -9.75 5.95
N VAL A 228 0.18 -8.43 6.11
CA VAL A 228 1.23 -7.71 6.87
C VAL A 228 1.09 -7.87 8.39
N THR A 229 -0.11 -8.10 8.89
CA THR A 229 -0.37 -8.42 10.32
C THR A 229 -0.31 -9.92 10.63
N LYS A 230 -0.16 -10.76 9.60
CA LYS A 230 -0.28 -12.24 9.69
C LYS A 230 -1.60 -12.69 10.33
N GLY A 231 -2.66 -11.90 10.14
CA GLY A 231 -3.98 -12.08 10.78
C GLY A 231 -3.99 -11.82 12.29
N LYS A 232 -2.91 -11.30 12.88
CA LYS A 232 -2.80 -11.05 14.31
C LYS A 232 -3.16 -9.61 14.63
N PHE A 233 -4.44 -9.33 14.81
CA PHE A 233 -4.90 -8.03 15.29
C PHE A 233 -5.98 -8.20 16.36
N THR A 234 -5.95 -7.32 17.35
CA THR A 234 -6.89 -7.34 18.48
C THR A 234 -8.11 -6.50 18.13
N ASN A 235 -9.30 -7.10 18.21
CA ASN A 235 -10.57 -6.37 18.12
C ASN A 235 -10.85 -5.67 19.45
N MET A 236 -10.58 -4.37 19.50
CA MET A 236 -10.72 -3.52 20.67
C MET A 236 -12.19 -3.28 21.08
N LYS A 237 -13.18 -3.52 20.19
CA LYS A 237 -14.61 -3.46 20.57
C LYS A 237 -14.96 -4.50 21.64
N LYS A 238 -14.30 -5.66 21.62
CA LYS A 238 -14.53 -6.73 22.61
C LYS A 238 -14.07 -6.35 24.03
N TYR A 239 -13.24 -5.31 24.17
CA TYR A 239 -12.69 -4.83 25.44
C TYR A 239 -13.35 -3.55 25.94
N ARG A 240 -14.35 -3.01 25.23
CA ARG A 240 -15.21 -1.95 25.76
C ARG A 240 -16.20 -2.57 26.74
N ILE A 241 -15.79 -2.62 28.01
CA ILE A 241 -16.73 -2.82 29.12
C ILE A 241 -17.76 -1.68 29.01
N LYS A 242 -19.04 -2.05 28.93
CA LYS A 242 -20.17 -1.11 28.91
C LYS A 242 -20.25 -0.30 30.19
#